data_AF-A0A3M6VV02-F1
#
_entry.id   AF-A0A3M6VV02-F1
#
_cell.length_a   1.000
_cell.length_b   1.000
_cell.length_c   1.000
_cell.angle_alpha   90.00
_cell.angle_beta   90.00
_cell.angle_gamma   90.00
#
_symmetry.space_group_name_H-M   'P 1'
#
loop_
_entity.id
_entity.type
_entity.pdbx_description
1 polymer ?
#
loop_
_entity_poly.entity_id
_entity_poly.type
_entity_poly.pdbx_seq_one_letter_code
_entity_poly.pdbx_strand_id
1 'polypeptide(L)'
;MERASIRAVNMSAPIGYWGPPTSTIDWCELNYEYSYYIAEFWNTISNLLFVILGFYGLYRSIKMGFEPRFHLQYIGVMVTGFGSAMFHGTLQHVYQQCDETPMVWSVLAWIYIVYNNEIEQIPIKNAGNYVIAFLTTIGVIFTVMHAIYRFTTAFQLFFAVLAVLACARLCMHYTGVKDPRARAVARSYVISCLFGLVFWVIDYHYCHTVRGLPINPQGHAWWHIFMGVSSYYGPIFMLYVRLEQLQKKARICDACFCIQTITVEDNGAMKSKLFMRVANMSAPIGYWGPPTSTIDWCELNYEYSYYIAEFWNTISNLLFVILGFYGLYRSIKMGFEPRFHLQYIGVMVTGFGSAMFHGTLQHVYQQCDETPMVWSILAWIYIVYNNEIEQIPIKNASNYMIAFLTTIGVIFTVMHAIYRFTTVFQVFFGILAFLGAGRLCMHYTEVRDPRARAVARSYVTSTLIGFAFWLIDYHYCHTFRGLPINPQGHAWWHIFMGISSYYGPIFMQYVRMEQLKKKVRIHDTCIGIQTIIVDDNGLDYPKNIKQL
;
A
#
# COMPACT_ATOMS: atom_id res chain seq x y z
N MET A 1 28.83 -6.26 -47.12
CA MET A 1 28.75 -5.45 -45.88
C MET A 1 27.31 -5.02 -45.74
N GLU A 2 26.48 -5.87 -45.16
CA GLU A 2 25.04 -5.71 -45.14
C GLU A 2 24.59 -5.36 -43.71
N ARG A 3 23.79 -4.29 -43.61
CA ARG A 3 23.29 -3.73 -42.35
C ARG A 3 22.37 -4.75 -41.66
N ALA A 4 22.85 -5.34 -40.57
CA ALA A 4 21.98 -6.02 -39.61
C ALA A 4 21.39 -4.98 -38.64
N SER A 5 20.21 -4.43 -38.98
CA SER A 5 19.32 -3.81 -37.99
C SER A 5 17.98 -4.53 -37.98
N ILE A 6 18.00 -5.75 -37.47
CA ILE A 6 16.79 -6.41 -37.00
C ILE A 6 17.01 -6.55 -35.50
N ARG A 7 16.32 -5.71 -34.71
CA ARG A 7 16.21 -5.87 -33.26
C ARG A 7 15.75 -7.31 -33.03
N ALA A 8 16.61 -8.13 -32.45
CA ALA A 8 16.31 -9.51 -32.12
C ALA A 8 15.15 -9.49 -31.12
N VAL A 9 13.95 -9.77 -31.60
CA VAL A 9 12.84 -10.27 -30.76
C VAL A 9 13.39 -11.53 -30.11
N ASN A 10 13.56 -11.48 -28.80
CA ASN A 10 14.13 -12.56 -28.03
C ASN A 10 13.19 -13.77 -28.15
N MET A 11 13.52 -14.75 -29.00
CA MET A 11 12.72 -15.97 -29.26
C MET A 11 12.60 -16.91 -28.04
N SER A 12 12.98 -16.45 -26.84
CA SER A 12 12.97 -17.21 -25.60
C SER A 12 12.24 -16.53 -24.45
N ALA A 13 11.56 -15.39 -24.68
CA ALA A 13 10.74 -14.78 -23.64
C ALA A 13 9.49 -15.66 -23.39
N PRO A 14 9.20 -16.05 -22.14
CA PRO A 14 8.03 -16.85 -21.84
C PRO A 14 6.75 -16.11 -22.28
N ILE A 15 5.88 -16.81 -23.02
CA ILE A 15 4.57 -16.29 -23.38
C ILE A 15 3.71 -16.28 -22.11
N GLY A 16 3.42 -15.09 -21.60
CA GLY A 16 2.56 -14.92 -20.43
C GLY A 16 1.07 -14.92 -20.78
N TYR A 17 0.23 -14.63 -19.78
CA TYR A 17 -1.23 -14.72 -19.86
C TYR A 17 -1.85 -13.95 -21.04
N TRP A 18 -1.32 -12.77 -21.37
CA TRP A 18 -1.86 -11.88 -22.41
C TRP A 18 -1.40 -12.21 -23.83
N GLY A 19 -0.63 -13.29 -24.02
CA GLY A 19 -0.07 -13.69 -25.31
C GLY A 19 1.18 -12.90 -25.69
N PRO A 20 1.65 -13.01 -26.95
CA PRO A 20 2.85 -12.30 -27.40
C PRO A 20 2.63 -10.77 -27.42
N PRO A 21 3.68 -9.96 -27.16
CA PRO A 21 3.61 -8.51 -27.30
C PRO A 21 3.16 -8.10 -28.71
N THR A 22 2.18 -7.19 -28.78
CA THR A 22 1.73 -6.57 -30.04
C THR A 22 2.07 -5.08 -30.12
N SER A 23 2.60 -4.51 -29.03
CA SER A 23 3.09 -3.14 -28.96
C SER A 23 4.26 -2.89 -29.90
N THR A 24 4.46 -1.61 -30.24
CA THR A 24 5.58 -1.17 -31.09
C THR A 24 6.88 -1.01 -30.31
N ILE A 25 6.80 -0.99 -28.98
CA ILE A 25 7.92 -0.88 -28.05
C ILE A 25 7.76 -1.89 -26.92
N ASP A 26 8.90 -2.44 -26.49
CA ASP A 26 9.11 -3.37 -25.39
C ASP A 26 10.29 -2.80 -24.60
N TRP A 27 10.14 -2.63 -23.27
CA TRP A 27 11.11 -1.89 -22.47
C TRP A 27 12.21 -2.82 -21.94
N CYS A 28 13.12 -2.26 -21.14
CA CYS A 28 14.28 -3.02 -20.72
C CYS A 28 14.00 -4.06 -19.62
N GLU A 29 12.90 -3.92 -18.89
CA GLU A 29 12.41 -4.93 -17.96
C GLU A 29 12.20 -6.28 -18.67
N LEU A 30 12.35 -7.41 -17.96
CA LEU A 30 12.13 -8.73 -18.54
C LEU A 30 10.65 -9.12 -18.42
N ASN A 31 10.09 -9.52 -19.56
CA ASN A 31 8.67 -9.85 -19.66
C ASN A 31 8.33 -11.12 -18.87
N TYR A 32 7.32 -11.00 -18.02
CA TYR A 32 6.76 -12.03 -17.16
C TYR A 32 7.76 -12.64 -16.16
N GLU A 33 8.83 -11.92 -15.81
CA GLU A 33 9.86 -12.38 -14.86
C GLU A 33 9.28 -12.64 -13.46
N TYR A 34 8.46 -11.71 -12.96
CA TYR A 34 7.92 -11.75 -11.60
C TYR A 34 6.49 -12.28 -11.52
N SER A 35 5.76 -12.32 -12.64
CA SER A 35 4.35 -12.73 -12.69
C SER A 35 3.98 -13.27 -14.06
N TYR A 36 3.19 -14.35 -14.11
CA TYR A 36 2.58 -14.84 -15.35
C TYR A 36 1.50 -13.89 -15.91
N TYR A 37 0.91 -13.04 -15.06
CA TYR A 37 -0.22 -12.18 -15.41
C TYR A 37 0.18 -10.74 -15.77
N ILE A 38 1.37 -10.30 -15.38
CA ILE A 38 1.87 -8.93 -15.56
C ILE A 38 3.19 -9.01 -16.32
N ALA A 39 3.25 -8.42 -17.52
CA ALA A 39 4.41 -8.50 -18.39
C ALA A 39 5.62 -7.77 -17.79
N GLU A 40 5.55 -6.46 -17.58
CA GLU A 40 6.63 -5.70 -16.95
C GLU A 40 6.18 -5.28 -15.54
N PHE A 41 6.56 -6.06 -14.53
CA PHE A 41 6.02 -5.95 -13.17
C PHE A 41 6.34 -4.59 -12.52
N TRP A 42 7.60 -4.17 -12.52
CA TRP A 42 8.04 -2.92 -11.91
C TRP A 42 7.53 -1.71 -12.68
N ASN A 43 7.54 -1.74 -14.01
CA ASN A 43 6.94 -0.71 -14.86
C ASN A 43 5.42 -0.60 -14.62
N THR A 44 4.72 -1.72 -14.39
CA THR A 44 3.28 -1.71 -14.09
C THR A 44 2.99 -1.11 -12.72
N ILE A 45 3.63 -1.57 -11.65
CA ILE A 45 3.28 -1.13 -10.29
C ILE A 45 3.76 0.29 -9.98
N SER A 46 4.84 0.77 -10.62
CA SER A 46 5.36 2.13 -10.43
C SER A 46 4.35 3.21 -10.85
N ASN A 47 3.38 2.87 -11.70
CA ASN A 47 2.28 3.74 -12.10
C ASN A 47 1.25 4.03 -11.00
N LEU A 48 1.26 3.29 -9.89
CA LEU A 48 0.39 3.56 -8.73
C LEU A 48 0.58 5.00 -8.20
N LEU A 49 1.79 5.55 -8.32
CA LEU A 49 2.08 6.90 -7.82
C LEU A 49 1.35 7.98 -8.63
N PHE A 50 1.21 7.83 -9.95
CA PHE A 50 0.40 8.71 -10.79
C PHE A 50 -1.06 8.73 -10.31
N VAL A 51 -1.61 7.55 -10.02
CA VAL A 51 -3.00 7.40 -9.60
C VAL A 51 -3.21 8.04 -8.22
N ILE A 52 -2.37 7.72 -7.23
CA ILE A 52 -2.48 8.23 -5.86
C ILE A 52 -2.33 9.77 -5.83
N LEU A 53 -1.28 10.30 -6.46
CA LEU A 53 -1.04 11.74 -6.47
C LEU A 53 -2.05 12.49 -7.35
N GLY A 54 -2.52 11.88 -8.43
CA GLY A 54 -3.60 12.41 -9.27
C GLY A 54 -4.90 12.56 -8.49
N PHE A 55 -5.33 11.53 -7.75
CA PHE A 55 -6.50 11.60 -6.87
C PHE A 55 -6.35 12.67 -5.80
N TYR A 56 -5.19 12.72 -5.14
CA TYR A 56 -4.94 13.71 -4.09
C TYR A 56 -4.98 15.13 -4.65
N GLY A 57 -4.32 15.39 -5.78
CA GLY A 57 -4.33 16.68 -6.46
C GLY A 57 -5.72 17.11 -6.92
N LEU A 58 -6.50 16.19 -7.51
CA LEU A 58 -7.89 16.43 -7.91
C LEU A 58 -8.74 16.85 -6.71
N TYR A 59 -8.66 16.09 -5.62
CA TYR A 59 -9.37 16.40 -4.39
C TYR A 59 -9.01 17.80 -3.86
N ARG A 60 -7.72 18.15 -3.81
CA ARG A 60 -7.29 19.49 -3.37
C ARG A 60 -7.82 20.59 -4.29
N SER A 61 -7.75 20.37 -5.60
CA SER A 61 -8.23 21.31 -6.61
C SER A 61 -9.74 21.59 -6.44
N ILE A 62 -10.55 20.54 -6.27
CA ILE A 62 -12.00 20.65 -6.06
C ILE A 62 -12.32 21.32 -4.72
N LYS A 63 -11.69 20.86 -3.63
CA LYS A 63 -11.95 21.37 -2.27
C LYS A 63 -11.66 22.88 -2.15
N MET A 64 -10.67 23.36 -2.88
CA MET A 64 -10.29 24.77 -2.90
C MET A 64 -11.10 25.61 -3.91
N GLY A 65 -12.01 24.98 -4.67
CA GLY A 65 -12.87 25.65 -5.63
C GLY A 65 -12.13 26.23 -6.83
N PHE A 66 -11.07 25.55 -7.30
CA PHE A 66 -10.35 25.95 -8.51
C PHE A 66 -11.14 25.68 -9.78
N GLU A 67 -10.71 26.28 -10.89
CA GLU A 67 -11.39 26.15 -12.18
C GLU A 67 -11.28 24.72 -12.76
N PRO A 68 -12.28 24.26 -13.53
CA PRO A 68 -12.32 22.90 -14.08
C PRO A 68 -11.08 22.44 -14.85
N ARG A 69 -10.33 23.37 -15.45
CA ARG A 69 -9.05 23.06 -16.13
C ARG A 69 -8.05 22.34 -15.22
N PHE A 70 -7.98 22.70 -13.93
CA PHE A 70 -7.07 22.06 -12.98
C PHE A 70 -7.57 20.69 -12.56
N HIS A 71 -8.89 20.51 -12.45
CA HIS A 71 -9.49 19.20 -12.21
C HIS A 71 -9.21 18.25 -13.37
N LEU A 72 -9.42 18.73 -14.61
CA LEU A 72 -9.16 17.99 -15.84
C LEU A 72 -7.69 17.56 -15.93
N GLN A 73 -6.75 18.41 -15.53
CA GLN A 73 -5.33 18.05 -15.48
C GLN A 73 -5.08 16.84 -14.60
N TYR A 74 -5.59 16.84 -13.35
CA TYR A 74 -5.40 15.71 -12.44
C TYR A 74 -6.15 14.45 -12.88
N ILE A 75 -7.31 14.59 -13.53
CA ILE A 75 -7.99 13.46 -14.19
C ILE A 75 -7.10 12.89 -15.30
N GLY A 76 -6.50 13.73 -16.15
CA GLY A 76 -5.57 13.30 -17.20
C GLY A 76 -4.35 12.56 -16.66
N VAL A 77 -3.80 13.01 -15.52
CA VAL A 77 -2.71 12.32 -14.80
C VAL A 77 -3.13 10.91 -14.37
N MET A 78 -4.33 10.74 -13.80
CA MET A 78 -4.82 9.41 -13.41
C MET A 78 -5.08 8.51 -14.62
N VAL A 79 -5.69 9.05 -15.68
CA VAL A 79 -5.96 8.31 -16.92
C VAL A 79 -4.64 7.83 -17.55
N THR A 80 -3.61 8.68 -17.55
CA THR A 80 -2.26 8.30 -18.00
C THR A 80 -1.68 7.18 -17.13
N GLY A 81 -1.78 7.28 -15.80
CA GLY A 81 -1.29 6.23 -14.89
C GLY A 81 -1.99 4.87 -15.08
N PHE A 82 -3.32 4.85 -15.20
CA PHE A 82 -4.04 3.62 -15.50
C PHE A 82 -3.70 3.06 -16.89
N GLY A 83 -3.60 3.94 -17.88
CA GLY A 83 -3.19 3.61 -19.24
C GLY A 83 -1.83 2.93 -19.30
N SER A 84 -0.83 3.57 -18.69
CA SER A 84 0.53 3.06 -18.58
C SER A 84 0.58 1.71 -17.83
N ALA A 85 -0.13 1.57 -16.71
CA ALA A 85 -0.20 0.29 -16.00
C ALA A 85 -0.81 -0.83 -16.86
N MET A 86 -1.88 -0.54 -17.62
CA MET A 86 -2.46 -1.51 -18.55
C MET A 86 -1.50 -1.85 -19.69
N PHE A 87 -0.77 -0.87 -20.21
CA PHE A 87 0.22 -1.09 -21.26
C PHE A 87 1.35 -2.00 -20.78
N HIS A 88 2.05 -1.64 -19.71
CA HIS A 88 3.15 -2.43 -19.16
C HIS A 88 2.71 -3.80 -18.62
N GLY A 89 1.45 -3.92 -18.17
CA GLY A 89 0.93 -5.20 -17.71
C GLY A 89 0.67 -6.21 -18.82
N THR A 90 0.46 -5.74 -20.06
CA THR A 90 -0.04 -6.57 -21.17
C THR A 90 0.85 -6.58 -22.41
N LEU A 91 1.62 -5.52 -22.63
CA LEU A 91 2.38 -5.19 -23.84
C LEU A 91 1.53 -5.31 -25.13
N GLN A 92 0.23 -5.00 -25.04
CA GLN A 92 -0.66 -4.99 -26.20
C GLN A 92 -0.78 -3.58 -26.77
N HIS A 93 -0.85 -3.48 -28.10
CA HIS A 93 -0.95 -2.21 -28.80
C HIS A 93 -2.16 -1.37 -28.39
N VAL A 94 -3.31 -2.01 -28.10
CA VAL A 94 -4.53 -1.31 -27.66
C VAL A 94 -4.25 -0.54 -26.37
N TYR A 95 -3.52 -1.12 -25.43
CA TYR A 95 -3.19 -0.45 -24.18
C TYR A 95 -2.02 0.52 -24.30
N GLN A 96 -1.10 0.30 -25.26
CA GLN A 96 -0.12 1.33 -25.63
C GLN A 96 -0.81 2.64 -26.04
N GLN A 97 -1.94 2.57 -26.76
CA GLN A 97 -2.75 3.76 -27.07
C GLN A 97 -3.36 4.39 -25.81
N CYS A 98 -3.75 3.58 -24.82
CA CYS A 98 -4.23 4.06 -23.53
C CYS A 98 -3.15 4.75 -22.69
N ASP A 99 -1.87 4.54 -22.99
CA ASP A 99 -0.75 5.22 -22.33
C ASP A 99 -0.33 6.49 -23.07
N GLU A 100 0.13 6.36 -24.31
CA GLU A 100 0.76 7.45 -25.07
C GLU A 100 -0.24 8.55 -25.47
N THR A 101 -1.51 8.20 -25.74
CA THR A 101 -2.52 9.18 -26.17
C THR A 101 -2.94 10.10 -25.03
N PRO A 102 -3.31 9.59 -23.83
CA PRO A 102 -3.59 10.45 -22.67
C PRO A 102 -2.41 11.34 -22.24
N MET A 103 -1.16 10.91 -22.43
CA MET A 103 0.00 11.79 -22.19
C MET A 103 -0.06 13.06 -23.04
N VAL A 104 -0.36 12.93 -24.34
CA VAL A 104 -0.46 14.09 -25.24
C VAL A 104 -1.65 14.99 -24.88
N TRP A 105 -2.82 14.40 -24.60
CA TRP A 105 -3.96 15.19 -24.14
C TRP A 105 -3.68 15.92 -22.83
N SER A 106 -2.98 15.28 -21.90
CA SER A 106 -2.61 15.86 -20.61
C SER A 106 -1.61 17.00 -20.77
N VAL A 107 -0.64 16.90 -21.68
CA VAL A 107 0.31 18.02 -21.91
C VAL A 107 -0.34 19.16 -22.70
N LEU A 108 -1.31 18.90 -23.58
CA LEU A 108 -2.09 19.96 -24.25
C LEU A 108 -2.95 20.73 -23.26
N ALA A 109 -3.63 20.03 -22.34
CA ALA A 109 -4.35 20.66 -21.23
C ALA A 109 -3.39 21.45 -20.32
N TRP A 110 -2.20 20.91 -20.09
CA TRP A 110 -1.15 21.57 -19.32
C TRP A 110 -0.66 22.86 -19.97
N ILE A 111 -0.43 22.86 -21.28
CA ILE A 111 -0.09 24.05 -22.08
C ILE A 111 -1.16 25.14 -21.90
N TYR A 112 -2.44 24.77 -22.00
CA TYR A 112 -3.53 25.72 -21.76
C TYR A 112 -3.47 26.34 -20.36
N ILE A 113 -3.14 25.55 -19.33
CA ILE A 113 -3.02 26.04 -17.95
C ILE A 113 -1.83 26.99 -17.78
N VAL A 114 -0.64 26.63 -18.28
CA VAL A 114 0.57 27.44 -18.06
C VAL A 114 0.61 28.73 -18.89
N TYR A 115 -0.06 28.76 -20.05
CA TYR A 115 -0.17 29.95 -20.92
C TYR A 115 -1.44 30.77 -20.71
N ASN A 116 -2.26 30.43 -19.70
CA ASN A 116 -3.57 31.07 -19.53
C ASN A 116 -3.49 32.61 -19.42
N ASN A 117 -2.45 33.15 -18.80
CA ASN A 117 -2.30 34.60 -18.64
C ASN A 117 -2.17 35.32 -19.99
N GLU A 118 -1.38 34.77 -20.90
CA GLU A 118 -1.23 35.32 -22.24
C GLU A 118 -2.51 35.18 -23.04
N ILE A 119 -3.19 34.05 -22.89
CA ILE A 119 -4.47 33.80 -23.56
C ILE A 119 -5.52 34.84 -23.12
N GLU A 120 -5.55 35.18 -21.82
CA GLU A 120 -6.43 36.23 -21.29
C GLU A 120 -6.06 37.65 -21.77
N GLN A 121 -4.82 37.89 -22.20
CA GLN A 121 -4.34 39.18 -22.71
C GLN A 121 -4.57 39.38 -24.22
N ILE A 122 -4.96 38.34 -24.96
CA ILE A 122 -5.25 38.44 -26.39
C ILE A 122 -6.46 39.38 -26.59
N PRO A 123 -6.38 40.41 -27.47
CA PRO A 123 -7.46 41.37 -27.70
C PRO A 123 -8.59 40.79 -28.58
N ILE A 124 -8.98 39.54 -28.32
CA ILE A 124 -10.05 38.81 -29.02
C ILE A 124 -11.03 38.31 -27.97
N LYS A 125 -12.32 38.67 -28.13
CA LYS A 125 -13.38 38.17 -27.24
C LYS A 125 -13.42 36.65 -27.28
N ASN A 126 -13.43 36.00 -26.12
CA ASN A 126 -13.41 34.54 -25.97
C ASN A 126 -12.16 33.84 -26.55
N ALA A 127 -11.00 34.50 -26.57
CA ALA A 127 -9.73 33.92 -27.01
C ALA A 127 -9.46 32.50 -26.43
N GLY A 128 -9.80 32.28 -25.15
CA GLY A 128 -9.67 30.97 -24.50
C GLY A 128 -10.42 29.84 -25.21
N ASN A 129 -11.62 30.08 -25.71
CA ASN A 129 -12.40 29.05 -26.42
C ASN A 129 -11.76 28.69 -27.77
N TYR A 130 -11.20 29.67 -28.48
CA TYR A 130 -10.47 29.43 -29.72
C TYR A 130 -9.19 28.61 -29.47
N VAL A 131 -8.46 28.92 -28.39
CA VAL A 131 -7.26 28.14 -28.01
C VAL A 131 -7.64 26.72 -27.59
N ILE A 132 -8.71 26.53 -26.82
CA ILE A 132 -9.22 25.19 -26.48
C ILE A 132 -9.57 24.42 -27.75
N ALA A 133 -10.29 25.03 -28.69
CA ALA A 133 -10.64 24.39 -29.96
C ALA A 133 -9.41 24.03 -30.80
N PHE A 134 -8.40 24.91 -30.85
CA PHE A 134 -7.14 24.67 -31.53
C PHE A 134 -6.36 23.50 -30.92
N LEU A 135 -6.16 23.51 -29.60
CA LEU A 135 -5.46 22.43 -28.88
C LEU A 135 -6.22 21.10 -28.99
N THR A 136 -7.55 21.13 -28.93
CA THR A 136 -8.40 19.95 -29.15
C THR A 136 -8.24 19.40 -30.56
N THR A 137 -8.18 20.27 -31.57
CA THR A 137 -7.96 19.87 -32.96
C THR A 137 -6.60 19.18 -33.12
N ILE A 138 -5.54 19.72 -32.51
CA ILE A 138 -4.22 19.09 -32.46
C ILE A 138 -4.28 17.71 -31.79
N GLY A 139 -4.95 17.61 -30.64
CA GLY A 139 -5.11 16.35 -29.91
C GLY A 139 -5.86 15.29 -30.72
N VAL A 140 -6.93 15.67 -31.43
CA VAL A 140 -7.69 14.76 -32.31
C VAL A 140 -6.84 14.31 -33.48
N ILE A 141 -6.15 15.23 -34.16
CA ILE A 141 -5.25 14.88 -35.28
C ILE A 141 -4.18 13.92 -34.80
N PHE A 142 -3.53 14.20 -33.66
CA PHE A 142 -2.54 13.31 -33.07
C PHE A 142 -3.16 11.93 -32.79
N THR A 143 -4.31 11.86 -32.12
CA THR A 143 -4.97 10.60 -31.76
C THR A 143 -5.28 9.75 -32.99
N VAL A 144 -5.86 10.33 -34.03
CA VAL A 144 -6.19 9.63 -35.28
C VAL A 144 -4.93 9.15 -35.99
N MET A 145 -3.94 10.02 -36.15
CA MET A 145 -2.68 9.67 -36.81
C MET A 145 -1.92 8.59 -36.03
N HIS A 146 -1.89 8.69 -34.71
CA HIS A 146 -1.20 7.74 -33.84
C HIS A 146 -1.86 6.36 -33.88
N ALA A 147 -3.19 6.29 -33.88
CA ALA A 147 -3.94 5.04 -34.00
C ALA A 147 -3.75 4.33 -35.36
N ILE A 148 -3.66 5.10 -36.45
CA ILE A 148 -3.49 4.55 -37.81
C ILE A 148 -2.04 4.13 -38.08
N TYR A 149 -1.09 5.03 -37.81
CA TYR A 149 0.28 4.88 -38.29
C TYR A 149 1.27 4.31 -37.25
N ARG A 150 0.93 4.31 -35.96
CA ARG A 150 1.69 3.66 -34.88
C ARG A 150 3.16 4.13 -34.77
N PHE A 151 3.40 5.43 -34.88
CA PHE A 151 4.74 6.01 -34.90
C PHE A 151 5.24 6.43 -33.51
N THR A 152 5.87 5.51 -32.77
CA THR A 152 6.43 5.78 -31.42
C THR A 152 7.39 6.97 -31.39
N THR A 153 8.31 7.07 -32.37
CA THR A 153 9.29 8.19 -32.41
C THR A 153 8.62 9.54 -32.66
N ALA A 154 7.59 9.59 -33.50
CA ALA A 154 6.85 10.82 -33.74
C ALA A 154 6.11 11.28 -32.48
N PHE A 155 5.50 10.34 -31.74
CA PHE A 155 4.93 10.60 -30.42
C PHE A 155 5.97 11.16 -29.44
N GLN A 156 7.11 10.48 -29.28
CA GLN A 156 8.16 10.91 -28.35
C GLN A 156 8.66 12.33 -28.63
N LEU A 157 8.95 12.64 -29.90
CA LEU A 157 9.40 13.97 -30.31
C LEU A 157 8.31 15.03 -30.09
N PHE A 158 7.07 14.73 -30.45
CA PHE A 158 5.96 15.65 -30.30
C PHE A 158 5.68 15.96 -28.82
N PHE A 159 5.61 14.92 -27.99
CA PHE A 159 5.45 15.05 -26.55
C PHE A 159 6.61 15.83 -25.92
N ALA A 160 7.85 15.54 -26.31
CA ALA A 160 9.04 16.25 -25.80
C ALA A 160 8.99 17.75 -26.12
N VAL A 161 8.61 18.13 -27.33
CA VAL A 161 8.47 19.56 -27.71
C VAL A 161 7.41 20.25 -26.83
N LEU A 162 6.23 19.64 -26.67
CA LEU A 162 5.17 20.20 -25.83
C LEU A 162 5.59 20.30 -24.36
N ALA A 163 6.25 19.28 -23.84
CA ALA A 163 6.75 19.26 -22.46
C ALA A 163 7.82 20.34 -22.21
N VAL A 164 8.74 20.55 -23.16
CA VAL A 164 9.76 21.61 -23.09
C VAL A 164 9.11 22.98 -23.11
N LEU A 165 8.14 23.23 -24.00
CA LEU A 165 7.41 24.50 -24.05
C LEU A 165 6.68 24.78 -22.74
N ALA A 166 5.98 23.78 -22.19
CA ALA A 166 5.27 23.90 -20.93
C ALA A 166 6.23 24.15 -19.74
N CYS A 167 7.36 23.44 -19.71
CA CYS A 167 8.38 23.59 -18.67
C CYS A 167 9.04 24.97 -18.73
N ALA A 168 9.42 25.44 -19.92
CA ALA A 168 9.96 26.77 -20.13
C ALA A 168 8.99 27.84 -19.61
N ARG A 169 7.69 27.69 -19.91
CA ARG A 169 6.68 28.61 -19.42
C ARG A 169 6.51 28.57 -17.90
N LEU A 170 6.50 27.39 -17.29
CA LEU A 170 6.47 27.24 -15.84
C LEU A 170 7.69 27.90 -15.17
N CYS A 171 8.88 27.76 -15.76
CA CYS A 171 10.10 28.42 -15.30
C CYS A 171 10.00 29.96 -15.35
N MET A 172 9.28 30.53 -16.32
CA MET A 172 9.01 31.97 -16.33
C MET A 172 8.12 32.38 -15.15
N HIS A 173 7.05 31.63 -14.84
CA HIS A 173 6.23 31.88 -13.64
C HIS A 173 7.05 31.78 -12.36
N TYR A 174 7.96 30.81 -12.28
CA TYR A 174 8.88 30.65 -11.15
C TYR A 174 9.72 31.91 -10.86
N THR A 175 10.13 32.67 -11.88
CA THR A 175 10.91 33.91 -11.67
C THR A 175 10.09 35.02 -11.00
N GLY A 176 8.76 35.00 -11.14
CA GLY A 176 7.86 35.97 -10.53
C GLY A 176 7.50 35.65 -9.07
N VAL A 177 7.64 34.39 -8.66
CA VAL A 177 7.25 33.92 -7.31
C VAL A 177 8.38 34.15 -6.30
N LYS A 178 8.05 34.78 -5.17
CA LYS A 178 9.02 35.06 -4.09
C LYS A 178 9.00 34.04 -2.96
N ASP A 179 7.88 33.33 -2.76
CA ASP A 179 7.72 32.38 -1.66
C ASP A 179 8.70 31.20 -1.77
N PRO A 180 9.56 30.94 -0.77
CA PRO A 180 10.56 29.88 -0.83
C PRO A 180 9.97 28.47 -0.98
N ARG A 181 8.78 28.22 -0.41
CA ARG A 181 8.15 26.90 -0.45
C ARG A 181 7.51 26.64 -1.82
N ALA A 182 6.83 27.61 -2.41
CA ALA A 182 6.33 27.53 -3.78
C ALA A 182 7.47 27.36 -4.79
N ARG A 183 8.59 28.05 -4.58
CA ARG A 183 9.82 27.85 -5.36
C ARG A 183 10.43 26.46 -5.17
N ALA A 184 10.31 25.86 -3.98
CA ALA A 184 10.73 24.48 -3.76
C ALA A 184 9.88 23.50 -4.57
N VAL A 185 8.56 23.66 -4.58
CA VAL A 185 7.64 22.83 -5.39
C VAL A 185 7.98 22.90 -6.89
N ALA A 186 8.18 24.11 -7.43
CA ALA A 186 8.58 24.27 -8.83
C ALA A 186 9.95 23.63 -9.14
N ARG A 187 10.93 23.75 -8.23
CA ARG A 187 12.22 23.06 -8.38
C ARG A 187 12.05 21.54 -8.36
N SER A 188 11.23 21.01 -7.46
CA SER A 188 10.92 19.58 -7.39
C SER A 188 10.29 19.07 -8.68
N TYR A 189 9.39 19.85 -9.31
CA TYR A 189 8.86 19.56 -10.64
C TYR A 189 9.99 19.42 -11.67
N VAL A 190 10.84 20.44 -11.83
CA VAL A 190 11.92 20.44 -12.84
C VAL A 190 12.94 19.33 -12.58
N ILE A 191 13.38 19.18 -11.34
CA ILE A 191 14.35 18.15 -10.94
C ILE A 191 13.79 16.75 -11.23
N SER A 192 12.51 16.50 -10.90
CA SER A 192 11.89 15.21 -11.18
C SER A 192 11.78 14.95 -12.69
N CYS A 193 11.40 15.94 -13.50
CA CYS A 193 11.42 15.80 -14.96
C CYS A 193 12.80 15.45 -15.50
N LEU A 194 13.87 16.06 -14.97
CA LEU A 194 15.25 15.79 -15.39
C LEU A 194 15.72 14.38 -14.99
N PHE A 195 15.48 13.97 -13.74
CA PHE A 195 15.81 12.62 -13.30
C PHE A 195 15.03 11.57 -14.09
N GLY A 196 13.73 11.79 -14.27
CA GLY A 196 12.92 10.96 -15.15
C GLY A 196 13.58 10.83 -16.52
N LEU A 197 13.84 11.93 -17.20
CA LEU A 197 14.43 11.91 -18.54
C LEU A 197 15.74 11.11 -18.58
N VAL A 198 16.61 11.28 -17.58
CA VAL A 198 17.87 10.53 -17.48
C VAL A 198 17.60 9.02 -17.40
N PHE A 199 16.71 8.58 -16.50
CA PHE A 199 16.37 7.17 -16.36
C PHE A 199 15.71 6.59 -17.61
N TRP A 200 14.82 7.35 -18.24
CA TRP A 200 14.18 6.96 -19.50
C TRP A 200 15.20 6.81 -20.64
N VAL A 201 16.13 7.76 -20.80
CA VAL A 201 17.19 7.70 -21.83
C VAL A 201 18.12 6.52 -21.59
N ILE A 202 18.50 6.26 -20.33
CA ILE A 202 19.34 5.11 -19.96
C ILE A 202 18.63 3.81 -20.32
N ASP A 203 17.38 3.65 -19.90
CA ASP A 203 16.60 2.44 -20.15
C ASP A 203 16.39 2.21 -21.66
N TYR A 204 16.03 3.26 -22.40
CA TYR A 204 15.72 3.17 -23.82
C TYR A 204 16.95 2.95 -24.72
N HIS A 205 18.05 3.69 -24.51
CA HIS A 205 19.21 3.64 -25.39
C HIS A 205 20.29 2.64 -24.97
N TYR A 206 20.40 2.34 -23.67
CA TYR A 206 21.46 1.49 -23.12
C TYR A 206 20.94 0.15 -22.60
N CYS A 207 19.77 -0.29 -23.06
CA CYS A 207 19.13 -1.50 -22.52
C CYS A 207 20.03 -2.75 -22.56
N HIS A 208 20.81 -2.96 -23.64
CA HIS A 208 21.73 -4.10 -23.72
C HIS A 208 22.75 -4.11 -22.58
N THR A 209 23.27 -2.93 -22.20
CA THR A 209 24.18 -2.76 -21.08
C THR A 209 23.46 -2.94 -19.75
N VAL A 210 22.26 -2.38 -19.62
CA VAL A 210 21.43 -2.44 -18.40
C VAL A 210 21.02 -3.89 -18.07
N ARG A 211 20.61 -4.68 -19.08
CA ARG A 211 20.32 -6.13 -18.93
C ARG A 211 21.55 -6.97 -18.61
N GLY A 212 22.75 -6.50 -18.96
CA GLY A 212 24.02 -7.16 -18.64
C GLY A 212 24.48 -6.96 -17.20
N LEU A 213 23.82 -6.08 -16.43
CA LEU A 213 24.11 -5.89 -15.01
C LEU A 213 23.56 -7.06 -14.17
N PRO A 214 24.19 -7.39 -13.02
CA PRO A 214 23.68 -8.44 -12.13
C PRO A 214 22.25 -8.23 -11.63
N ILE A 215 21.80 -6.97 -11.58
CA ILE A 215 20.46 -6.56 -11.18
C ILE A 215 20.04 -5.44 -12.14
N ASN A 216 18.89 -5.61 -12.80
CA ASN A 216 18.31 -4.54 -13.63
C ASN A 216 17.81 -3.41 -12.70
N PRO A 217 18.31 -2.16 -12.84
CA PRO A 217 17.88 -1.03 -12.03
C PRO A 217 16.44 -0.58 -12.29
N GLN A 218 15.77 -1.12 -13.32
CA GLN A 218 14.41 -0.78 -13.73
C GLN A 218 14.27 0.72 -14.01
N GLY A 219 15.07 1.23 -14.95
CA GLY A 219 15.13 2.67 -15.25
C GLY A 219 13.78 3.22 -15.68
N HIS A 220 13.02 2.47 -16.48
CA HIS A 220 11.69 2.91 -16.89
C HIS A 220 10.67 2.96 -15.73
N ALA A 221 10.79 2.09 -14.73
CA ALA A 221 9.97 2.19 -13.52
C ALA A 221 10.29 3.47 -12.72
N TRP A 222 11.57 3.85 -12.63
CA TRP A 222 11.96 5.13 -12.02
C TRP A 222 11.45 6.33 -12.81
N TRP A 223 11.41 6.26 -14.14
CA TRP A 223 10.75 7.26 -14.98
C TRP A 223 9.30 7.49 -14.51
N HIS A 224 8.50 6.44 -14.30
CA HIS A 224 7.13 6.58 -13.80
C HIS A 224 7.07 7.27 -12.44
N ILE A 225 7.95 6.91 -11.52
CA ILE A 225 7.99 7.52 -10.19
C ILE A 225 8.26 9.03 -10.28
N PHE A 226 9.32 9.42 -11.00
CA PHE A 226 9.67 10.83 -11.14
C PHE A 226 8.65 11.63 -11.95
N MET A 227 8.09 11.04 -12.99
CA MET A 227 7.04 11.69 -13.78
C MET A 227 5.73 11.81 -12.99
N GLY A 228 5.39 10.83 -12.16
CA GLY A 228 4.28 10.90 -11.21
C GLY A 228 4.44 12.08 -10.23
N VAL A 229 5.62 12.23 -9.63
CA VAL A 229 5.94 13.38 -8.76
C VAL A 229 5.84 14.71 -9.52
N SER A 230 6.39 14.79 -10.73
CA SER A 230 6.34 16.00 -11.54
C SER A 230 4.90 16.38 -11.91
N SER A 231 4.10 15.41 -12.34
CA SER A 231 2.72 15.61 -12.78
C SER A 231 1.80 16.06 -11.65
N TYR A 232 2.20 15.86 -10.39
CA TYR A 232 1.55 16.42 -9.22
C TYR A 232 2.06 17.83 -8.87
N TYR A 233 3.39 18.03 -8.79
CA TYR A 233 3.97 19.30 -8.33
C TYR A 233 3.84 20.45 -9.33
N GLY A 234 3.86 20.17 -10.64
CA GLY A 234 3.62 21.19 -11.65
C GLY A 234 2.27 21.89 -11.42
N PRO A 235 1.15 21.16 -11.43
CA PRO A 235 -0.16 21.73 -11.14
C PRO A 235 -0.27 22.40 -9.77
N ILE A 236 0.30 21.84 -8.68
CA ILE A 236 0.31 22.51 -7.36
C ILE A 236 0.97 23.89 -7.44
N PHE A 237 2.09 24.01 -8.15
CA PHE A 237 2.74 25.30 -8.35
C PHE A 237 1.85 26.27 -9.16
N MET A 238 1.17 25.80 -10.20
CA MET A 238 0.26 26.65 -10.97
C MET A 238 -1.01 27.04 -10.20
N LEU A 239 -1.49 26.20 -9.27
CA LEU A 239 -2.54 26.57 -8.31
C LEU A 239 -2.08 27.72 -7.41
N TYR A 240 -0.81 27.71 -6.97
CA TYR A 240 -0.22 28.79 -6.19
C TYR A 240 -0.16 30.09 -6.97
N VAL A 241 0.42 30.04 -8.17
CA VAL A 241 0.48 31.18 -9.09
C VAL A 241 -0.91 31.74 -9.37
N ARG A 242 -1.92 30.88 -9.55
CA ARG A 242 -3.31 31.31 -9.78
C ARG A 242 -3.90 32.03 -8.56
N LEU A 243 -3.65 31.55 -7.35
CA LEU A 243 -4.13 32.24 -6.15
C LEU A 243 -3.48 33.62 -5.98
N GLU A 244 -2.18 33.75 -6.27
CA GLU A 244 -1.51 35.06 -6.27
C GLU A 244 -2.14 36.02 -7.30
N GLN A 245 -2.45 35.54 -8.51
CA GLN A 245 -3.15 36.34 -9.54
C GLN A 245 -4.53 36.80 -9.08
N LEU A 246 -5.26 35.93 -8.35
CA LEU A 246 -6.55 36.26 -7.75
C LEU A 246 -6.42 37.10 -6.47
N GLN A 247 -5.21 37.54 -6.13
CA GLN A 247 -4.89 38.31 -4.92
C GLN A 247 -5.32 37.60 -3.62
N LYS A 248 -5.32 36.26 -3.62
CA LYS A 248 -5.60 35.43 -2.45
C LYS A 248 -4.28 35.00 -1.81
N LYS A 249 -4.20 35.04 -0.47
CA LYS A 249 -3.03 34.57 0.26
C LYS A 249 -2.93 33.05 0.18
N ALA A 250 -1.99 32.56 -0.62
CA ALA A 250 -1.69 31.14 -0.75
C ALA A 250 -0.51 30.74 0.14
N ARG A 251 -0.57 29.52 0.68
CA ARG A 251 0.53 28.93 1.46
C ARG A 251 0.76 27.49 1.02
N ILE A 252 2.03 27.14 0.82
CA ILE A 252 2.45 25.75 0.63
C ILE A 252 2.67 25.11 2.01
N CYS A 253 2.03 23.98 2.25
CA CYS A 253 2.11 23.20 3.47
C CYS A 253 2.51 21.76 3.18
N ASP A 254 3.01 21.08 4.20
CA ASP A 254 3.44 19.69 4.10
C ASP A 254 2.23 18.77 4.41
N ALA A 255 2.01 17.79 3.55
CA ALA A 255 1.02 16.72 3.72
C ALA A 255 1.73 15.41 4.11
N CYS A 256 0.98 14.30 4.20
CA CYS A 256 1.52 12.98 4.52
C CYS A 256 2.71 12.60 3.62
N PHE A 257 3.65 11.80 4.14
CA PHE A 257 4.82 11.31 3.40
C PHE A 257 5.71 12.42 2.80
N CYS A 258 5.80 13.58 3.47
CA CYS A 258 6.59 14.73 3.01
C CYS A 258 6.17 15.31 1.65
N ILE A 259 4.94 15.03 1.19
CA ILE A 259 4.39 15.60 -0.04
C ILE A 259 3.96 17.04 0.21
N GLN A 260 4.43 17.99 -0.59
CA GLN A 260 4.01 19.39 -0.48
C GLN A 260 2.65 19.62 -1.15
N THR A 261 1.79 20.42 -0.52
CA THR A 261 0.46 20.78 -1.05
C THR A 261 0.14 22.25 -0.78
N ILE A 262 -1.02 22.72 -1.24
CA ILE A 262 -1.40 24.14 -1.21
C ILE A 262 -2.66 24.39 -0.38
N THR A 263 -2.70 25.49 0.38
CA THR A 263 -3.87 25.99 1.13
C THR A 263 -4.04 27.50 0.96
N VAL A 264 -5.24 28.02 1.25
CA VAL A 264 -5.53 29.48 1.31
C VAL A 264 -5.52 29.92 2.77
N GLU A 265 -4.91 31.07 3.07
CA GLU A 265 -5.06 31.75 4.36
C GLU A 265 -6.33 32.61 4.36
N ASP A 266 -7.34 32.20 5.12
CA ASP A 266 -8.53 33.03 5.34
C ASP A 266 -8.19 34.14 6.35
N ASN A 267 -8.26 35.42 5.92
CA ASN A 267 -8.35 36.55 6.85
C ASN A 267 -9.64 36.37 7.66
N GLY A 268 -9.52 36.27 8.99
CA GLY A 268 -10.63 35.92 9.87
C GLY A 268 -11.85 36.83 9.76
N ALA A 269 -12.89 36.34 9.07
CA ALA A 269 -14.30 36.57 9.38
C ALA A 269 -15.12 35.68 8.43
N MET A 270 -16.01 34.84 8.98
CA MET A 270 -17.07 34.10 8.25
C MET A 270 -16.77 32.71 7.65
N LYS A 271 -15.64 32.06 7.96
CA LYS A 271 -15.51 30.58 7.80
C LYS A 271 -14.94 29.82 9.00
N SER A 272 -14.66 30.49 10.11
CA SER A 272 -14.23 29.81 11.35
C SER A 272 -15.37 29.21 12.19
N LYS A 273 -16.65 29.46 11.85
CA LYS A 273 -17.79 28.87 12.56
C LYS A 273 -18.18 27.45 12.13
N LEU A 274 -17.67 26.95 10.99
CA LEU A 274 -17.98 25.59 10.53
C LEU A 274 -16.88 24.59 10.92
N PHE A 275 -15.60 24.98 10.90
CA PHE A 275 -14.49 24.08 11.25
C PHE A 275 -14.12 24.09 12.75
N MET A 276 -14.32 25.19 13.49
CA MET A 276 -14.21 25.15 14.96
C MET A 276 -15.44 24.57 15.66
N ARG A 277 -16.52 24.27 14.91
CA ARG A 277 -17.60 23.44 15.45
C ARG A 277 -17.28 21.95 15.43
N VAL A 278 -16.28 21.48 14.68
CA VAL A 278 -15.96 20.04 14.64
C VAL A 278 -14.83 19.67 15.62
N ALA A 279 -13.93 20.60 15.95
CA ALA A 279 -12.93 20.40 17.00
C ALA A 279 -13.44 20.72 18.42
N ASN A 280 -14.68 21.18 18.56
CA ASN A 280 -15.32 21.48 19.85
C ASN A 280 -16.79 21.07 19.93
N MET A 281 -17.26 20.23 19.00
CA MET A 281 -18.38 19.34 19.31
C MET A 281 -17.74 18.14 19.98
N SER A 282 -18.11 17.90 21.24
CA SER A 282 -17.91 16.61 21.89
C SER A 282 -18.16 15.51 20.87
N ALA A 283 -17.21 14.57 20.71
CA ALA A 283 -17.39 13.39 19.88
C ALA A 283 -18.81 12.83 20.13
N PRO A 284 -19.59 12.51 19.09
CA PRO A 284 -20.97 12.07 19.28
C PRO A 284 -20.99 10.94 20.32
N ILE A 285 -21.73 11.16 21.41
CA ILE A 285 -21.88 10.16 22.46
C ILE A 285 -22.76 9.06 21.87
N GLY A 286 -22.14 7.96 21.45
CA GLY A 286 -22.85 6.78 20.99
C GLY A 286 -23.45 5.97 22.12
N TYR A 287 -23.96 4.78 21.79
CA TYR A 287 -24.71 3.93 22.71
C TYR A 287 -23.98 3.61 24.02
N TRP A 288 -22.66 3.39 23.97
CA TRP A 288 -21.85 2.98 25.14
C TRP A 288 -21.38 4.14 26.02
N GLY A 289 -21.77 5.38 25.70
CA GLY A 289 -21.33 6.56 26.43
C GLY A 289 -19.94 7.06 26.00
N PRO A 290 -19.35 8.02 26.76
CA PRO A 290 -18.02 8.54 26.49
C PRO A 290 -16.93 7.46 26.60
N PRO A 291 -15.85 7.53 25.80
CA PRO A 291 -14.70 6.64 25.96
C PRO A 291 -14.10 6.70 27.37
N THR A 292 -13.87 5.54 27.97
CA THR A 292 -13.17 5.42 29.26
C THR A 292 -11.82 4.72 29.14
N SER A 293 -11.51 4.19 27.95
CA SER A 293 -10.22 3.61 27.60
C SER A 293 -9.09 4.63 27.70
N THR A 294 -7.87 4.12 27.81
CA THR A 294 -6.65 4.93 27.87
C THR A 294 -6.18 5.38 26.49
N ILE A 295 -6.62 4.68 25.46
CA ILE A 295 -6.28 4.91 24.05
C ILE A 295 -7.55 4.90 23.21
N ASP A 296 -7.56 5.77 22.22
CA ASP A 296 -8.59 5.99 21.20
C ASP A 296 -7.85 6.04 19.85
N TRP A 297 -8.24 5.23 18.87
CA TRP A 297 -7.51 5.08 17.61
C TRP A 297 -7.96 6.10 16.58
N CYS A 298 -7.40 6.04 15.38
CA CYS A 298 -7.61 7.10 14.40
C CYS A 298 -8.94 7.06 13.70
N GLU A 299 -9.63 5.93 13.73
CA GLU A 299 -11.01 5.82 13.27
C GLU A 299 -11.90 6.82 14.02
N LEU A 300 -12.91 7.38 13.34
CA LEU A 300 -13.83 8.32 13.98
C LEU A 300 -14.93 7.56 14.72
N ASN A 301 -15.10 7.93 15.99
CA ASN A 301 -16.05 7.26 16.88
C ASN A 301 -17.50 7.48 16.43
N TYR A 302 -18.23 6.37 16.29
CA TYR A 302 -19.63 6.27 15.89
C TYR A 302 -19.93 6.86 14.51
N GLU A 303 -18.94 6.91 13.60
CA GLU A 303 -19.11 7.46 12.24
C GLU A 303 -20.12 6.64 11.41
N TYR A 304 -20.04 5.31 11.48
CA TYR A 304 -20.84 4.40 10.66
C TYR A 304 -22.02 3.77 11.41
N SER A 305 -22.00 3.78 12.75
CA SER A 305 -23.03 3.15 13.58
C SER A 305 -23.14 3.85 14.92
N TYR A 306 -24.36 4.03 15.43
CA TYR A 306 -24.61 4.51 16.79
C TYR A 306 -24.20 3.48 17.87
N TYR A 307 -24.13 2.19 17.51
CA TYR A 307 -23.87 1.09 18.45
C TYR A 307 -22.41 0.64 18.52
N ILE A 308 -21.62 0.96 17.49
CA ILE A 308 -20.22 0.52 17.34
C ILE A 308 -19.35 1.77 17.21
N ALA A 309 -18.43 1.98 18.17
CA ALA A 309 -17.58 3.16 18.20
C ALA A 309 -16.61 3.21 17.01
N GLU A 310 -15.70 2.26 16.88
CA GLU A 310 -14.77 2.19 15.74
C GLU A 310 -15.19 1.02 14.84
N PHE A 311 -15.98 1.29 13.81
CA PHE A 311 -16.68 0.29 13.01
C PHE A 311 -15.73 -0.66 12.26
N TRP A 312 -14.74 -0.12 11.56
CA TRP A 312 -13.78 -0.90 10.79
C TRP A 312 -12.79 -1.63 11.68
N ASN A 313 -12.30 -1.00 12.74
CA ASN A 313 -11.48 -1.66 13.76
C ASN A 313 -12.26 -2.81 14.44
N THR A 314 -13.57 -2.65 14.67
CA THR A 314 -14.42 -3.72 15.21
C THR A 314 -14.57 -4.90 14.24
N ILE A 315 -14.97 -4.64 13.00
CA ILE A 315 -15.31 -5.71 12.05
C ILE A 315 -14.07 -6.44 11.52
N SER A 316 -12.94 -5.76 11.39
CA SER A 316 -11.68 -6.39 10.95
C SER A 316 -11.21 -7.53 11.86
N ASN A 317 -11.67 -7.56 13.12
CA ASN A 317 -11.40 -8.65 14.06
C ASN A 317 -12.11 -9.98 13.73
N LEU A 318 -13.10 -9.99 12.82
CA LEU A 318 -13.73 -11.23 12.37
C LEU A 318 -12.71 -12.23 11.80
N LEU A 319 -11.62 -11.75 11.20
CA LEU A 319 -10.62 -12.62 10.61
C LEU A 319 -9.85 -13.42 11.66
N PHE A 320 -9.54 -12.83 12.82
CA PHE A 320 -8.97 -13.56 13.97
C PHE A 320 -9.89 -14.72 14.39
N VAL A 321 -11.19 -14.45 14.48
CA VAL A 321 -12.18 -15.43 14.92
C VAL A 321 -12.33 -16.55 13.90
N ILE A 322 -12.53 -16.23 12.62
CA ILE A 322 -12.74 -17.22 11.55
C ILE A 322 -11.50 -18.11 11.39
N LEU A 323 -10.31 -17.51 11.28
CA LEU A 323 -9.07 -18.28 11.13
C LEU A 323 -8.71 -19.04 12.41
N GLY A 324 -9.01 -18.48 13.59
CA GLY A 324 -8.88 -19.16 14.87
C GLY A 324 -9.73 -20.42 14.95
N PHE A 325 -11.02 -20.34 14.60
CA PHE A 325 -11.91 -21.51 14.54
C PHE A 325 -11.42 -22.55 13.54
N TYR A 326 -11.04 -22.11 12.34
CA TYR A 326 -10.53 -23.01 11.32
C TYR A 326 -9.25 -23.71 11.76
N GLY A 327 -8.29 -22.97 12.31
CA GLY A 327 -7.03 -23.50 12.85
C GLY A 327 -7.26 -24.47 14.00
N LEU A 328 -8.16 -24.15 14.93
CA LEU A 328 -8.54 -25.02 16.05
C LEU A 328 -9.16 -26.33 15.54
N TYR A 329 -10.14 -26.26 14.64
CA TYR A 329 -10.77 -27.43 14.03
C TYR A 329 -9.73 -28.34 13.37
N ARG A 330 -8.83 -27.76 12.57
CA ARG A 330 -7.76 -28.50 11.90
C ARG A 330 -6.78 -29.12 12.89
N SER A 331 -6.38 -28.37 13.92
CA SER A 331 -5.47 -28.83 14.96
C SER A 331 -6.04 -30.06 15.69
N ILE A 332 -7.32 -30.00 16.09
CA ILE A 332 -8.01 -31.11 16.76
C ILE A 332 -8.13 -32.31 15.81
N LYS A 333 -8.59 -32.08 14.58
CA LYS A 333 -8.79 -33.14 13.58
C LYS A 333 -7.50 -33.90 13.26
N MET A 334 -6.36 -33.20 13.25
CA MET A 334 -5.04 -33.80 12.98
C MET A 334 -4.35 -34.32 14.25
N GLY A 335 -5.01 -34.30 15.41
CA GLY A 335 -4.49 -34.87 16.65
C GLY A 335 -3.29 -34.13 17.26
N PHE A 336 -3.22 -32.80 17.08
CA PHE A 336 -2.16 -31.99 17.67
C PHE A 336 -2.31 -31.83 19.20
N GLU A 337 -1.21 -31.49 19.87
CA GLU A 337 -1.18 -31.36 21.32
C GLU A 337 -2.02 -30.17 21.83
N PRO A 338 -2.60 -30.24 23.05
CA PRO A 338 -3.49 -29.21 23.59
C PRO A 338 -2.94 -27.77 23.60
N ARG A 339 -1.61 -27.60 23.64
CA ARG A 339 -0.98 -26.27 23.53
C ARG A 339 -1.32 -25.55 22.23
N PHE A 340 -1.44 -26.26 21.11
CA PHE A 340 -1.82 -25.66 19.83
C PHE A 340 -3.31 -25.28 19.82
N HIS A 341 -4.16 -26.08 20.47
CA HIS A 341 -5.57 -25.74 20.68
C HIS A 341 -5.69 -24.47 21.52
N LEU A 342 -4.94 -24.39 22.61
CA LEU A 342 -4.90 -23.22 23.48
C LEU A 342 -4.47 -21.97 22.71
N GLN A 343 -3.48 -22.07 21.80
CA GLN A 343 -3.07 -20.94 20.98
C GLN A 343 -4.20 -20.43 20.08
N TYR A 344 -4.90 -21.30 19.35
CA TYR A 344 -6.01 -20.87 18.50
C TYR A 344 -7.19 -20.33 19.32
N ILE A 345 -7.45 -20.91 20.49
CA ILE A 345 -8.45 -20.38 21.43
C ILE A 345 -8.03 -18.97 21.88
N GLY A 346 -6.77 -18.76 22.26
CA GLY A 346 -6.22 -17.46 22.62
C GLY A 346 -6.39 -16.42 21.52
N VAL A 347 -6.09 -16.78 20.26
CA VAL A 347 -6.30 -15.93 19.08
C VAL A 347 -7.76 -15.51 18.93
N MET A 348 -8.72 -16.43 19.11
CA MET A 348 -10.14 -16.08 19.07
C MET A 348 -10.55 -15.18 20.23
N VAL A 349 -10.07 -15.46 21.45
CA VAL A 349 -10.36 -14.63 22.64
C VAL A 349 -9.82 -13.22 22.45
N THR A 350 -8.61 -13.05 21.93
CA THR A 350 -8.05 -11.75 21.52
C THR A 350 -8.92 -11.07 20.47
N GLY A 351 -9.36 -11.79 19.42
CA GLY A 351 -10.23 -11.21 18.38
C GLY A 351 -11.58 -10.72 18.93
N PHE A 352 -12.25 -11.51 19.78
CA PHE A 352 -13.48 -11.09 20.45
C PHE A 352 -13.23 -9.91 21.41
N GLY A 353 -12.14 -9.96 22.17
CA GLY A 353 -11.70 -8.90 23.07
C GLY A 353 -11.51 -7.57 22.35
N SER A 354 -10.71 -7.58 21.29
CA SER A 354 -10.44 -6.44 20.42
C SER A 354 -11.74 -5.90 19.79
N ALA A 355 -12.61 -6.76 19.26
CA ALA A 355 -13.91 -6.32 18.74
C ALA A 355 -14.78 -5.63 19.80
N MET A 356 -14.82 -6.17 21.03
CA MET A 356 -15.54 -5.52 22.14
C MET A 356 -14.90 -4.19 22.54
N PHE A 357 -13.57 -4.11 22.54
CA PHE A 357 -12.86 -2.87 22.85
C PHE A 357 -13.17 -1.80 21.81
N HIS A 358 -12.91 -2.04 20.53
CA HIS A 358 -13.17 -1.09 19.45
C HIS A 358 -14.65 -0.76 19.29
N GLY A 359 -15.54 -1.70 19.62
CA GLY A 359 -16.98 -1.46 19.57
C GLY A 359 -17.49 -0.49 20.65
N THR A 360 -16.78 -0.36 21.77
CA THR A 360 -17.29 0.34 22.97
C THR A 360 -16.39 1.46 23.49
N LEU A 361 -15.08 1.38 23.24
CA LEU A 361 -14.01 2.19 23.81
C LEU A 361 -14.07 2.30 25.35
N GLN A 362 -14.54 1.25 26.01
CA GLN A 362 -14.55 1.18 27.47
C GLN A 362 -13.32 0.47 28.01
N HIS A 363 -12.82 0.95 29.14
CA HIS A 363 -11.62 0.42 29.78
C HIS A 363 -11.70 -1.08 30.08
N VAL A 364 -12.86 -1.57 30.52
CA VAL A 364 -13.05 -3.00 30.82
C VAL A 364 -12.84 -3.85 29.57
N TYR A 365 -13.30 -3.39 28.41
CA TYR A 365 -13.11 -4.13 27.16
C TYR A 365 -11.71 -3.93 26.58
N GLN A 366 -11.05 -2.79 26.84
CA GLN A 366 -9.61 -2.65 26.57
C GLN A 366 -8.80 -3.74 27.30
N GLN A 367 -9.17 -4.06 28.56
CA GLN A 367 -8.56 -5.17 29.28
C GLN A 367 -8.88 -6.54 28.66
N CYS A 368 -10.09 -6.71 28.11
CA CYS A 368 -10.46 -7.91 27.35
C CYS A 368 -9.68 -8.06 26.03
N ASP A 369 -9.06 -7.00 25.50
CA ASP A 369 -8.21 -7.06 24.31
C ASP A 369 -6.74 -7.32 24.69
N GLU A 370 -6.14 -6.41 25.45
CA GLU A 370 -4.70 -6.39 25.74
C GLU A 370 -4.27 -7.57 26.64
N THR A 371 -5.12 -8.01 27.57
CA THR A 371 -4.77 -9.08 28.51
C THR A 371 -4.69 -10.44 27.81
N PRO A 372 -5.70 -10.87 27.00
CA PRO A 372 -5.58 -12.08 26.20
C PRO A 372 -4.42 -12.08 25.20
N MET A 373 -4.02 -10.91 24.66
CA MET A 373 -2.81 -10.83 23.82
C MET A 373 -1.57 -11.29 24.58
N VAL A 374 -1.39 -10.86 25.84
CA VAL A 374 -0.26 -11.28 26.67
C VAL A 374 -0.31 -12.78 26.99
N TRP A 375 -1.47 -13.30 27.36
CA TRP A 375 -1.62 -14.75 27.59
C TRP A 375 -1.32 -15.57 26.35
N SER A 376 -1.81 -15.12 25.18
CA SER A 376 -1.57 -15.79 23.90
C SER A 376 -0.10 -15.75 23.49
N ILE A 377 0.62 -14.64 23.72
CA ILE A 377 2.06 -14.61 23.40
C ILE A 377 2.89 -15.42 24.40
N LEU A 378 2.49 -15.54 25.66
CA LEU A 378 3.16 -16.42 26.62
C LEU A 378 2.98 -17.91 26.23
N ALA A 379 1.77 -18.30 25.83
CA ALA A 379 1.52 -19.63 25.27
C ALA A 379 2.34 -19.86 23.98
N TRP A 380 2.45 -18.84 23.13
CA TRP A 380 3.26 -18.87 21.92
C TRP A 380 4.75 -19.08 22.22
N ILE A 381 5.31 -18.37 23.21
CA ILE A 381 6.69 -18.56 23.66
C ILE A 381 6.93 -20.01 24.09
N TYR A 382 6.01 -20.58 24.88
CA TYR A 382 6.11 -21.99 25.28
C TYR A 382 6.11 -22.94 24.07
N ILE A 383 5.24 -22.70 23.08
CA ILE A 383 5.16 -23.52 21.86
C ILE A 383 6.46 -23.45 21.05
N VAL A 384 6.97 -22.24 20.83
CA VAL A 384 8.11 -21.99 19.95
C VAL A 384 9.44 -22.49 20.54
N TYR A 385 9.59 -22.40 21.87
CA TYR A 385 10.79 -22.84 22.61
C TYR A 385 10.68 -24.25 23.20
N ASN A 386 9.65 -25.03 22.85
CA ASN A 386 9.40 -26.30 23.51
C ASN A 386 10.56 -27.30 23.42
N ASN A 387 11.27 -27.34 22.29
CA ASN A 387 12.38 -28.28 22.10
C ASN A 387 13.55 -27.96 23.06
N GLU A 388 13.87 -26.68 23.25
CA GLU A 388 14.89 -26.23 24.20
C GLU A 388 14.47 -26.53 25.63
N ILE A 389 13.20 -26.31 25.96
CA ILE A 389 12.64 -26.58 27.28
C ILE A 389 12.74 -28.08 27.61
N GLU A 390 12.47 -28.95 26.63
CA GLU A 390 12.60 -30.41 26.77
C GLU A 390 14.06 -30.86 26.96
N GLN A 391 15.05 -30.08 26.53
CA GLN A 391 16.48 -30.39 26.65
C GLN A 391 17.12 -29.91 27.97
N ILE A 392 16.41 -29.14 28.79
CA ILE A 392 16.91 -28.67 30.08
C ILE A 392 17.13 -29.89 31.00
N PRO A 393 18.32 -30.04 31.65
CA PRO A 393 18.63 -31.19 32.51
C PRO A 393 17.95 -31.10 33.89
N ILE A 394 16.67 -30.73 33.92
CA ILE A 394 15.82 -30.63 35.11
C ILE A 394 14.58 -31.50 34.87
N LYS A 395 14.32 -32.44 35.78
CA LYS A 395 13.11 -33.27 35.73
C LYS A 395 11.87 -32.37 35.75
N ASN A 396 10.94 -32.58 34.82
CA ASN A 396 9.73 -31.77 34.66
C ASN A 396 9.98 -30.29 34.31
N ALA A 397 11.09 -29.94 33.64
CA ALA A 397 11.40 -28.57 33.19
C ALA A 397 10.22 -27.88 32.48
N SER A 398 9.48 -28.63 31.67
CA SER A 398 8.26 -28.16 31.00
C SER A 398 7.20 -27.63 31.96
N ASN A 399 6.94 -28.33 33.07
CA ASN A 399 5.95 -27.90 34.07
C ASN A 399 6.43 -26.65 34.83
N TYR A 400 7.73 -26.57 35.13
CA TYR A 400 8.30 -25.36 35.72
C TYR A 400 8.22 -24.16 34.78
N MET A 401 8.45 -24.36 33.48
CA MET A 401 8.30 -23.29 32.49
C MET A 401 6.85 -22.83 32.35
N ILE A 402 5.89 -23.77 32.30
CA ILE A 402 4.45 -23.43 32.32
C ILE A 402 4.11 -22.63 33.57
N ALA A 403 4.57 -23.05 34.75
CA ALA A 403 4.33 -22.34 36.00
C ALA A 403 4.94 -20.93 35.95
N PHE A 404 6.18 -20.79 35.47
CA PHE A 404 6.86 -19.50 35.34
C PHE A 404 6.13 -18.53 34.41
N LEU A 405 5.77 -18.98 33.20
CA LEU A 405 5.02 -18.16 32.23
C LEU A 405 3.61 -17.82 32.75
N THR A 406 2.97 -18.75 33.46
CA THR A 406 1.68 -18.50 34.12
C THR A 406 1.82 -17.45 35.22
N THR A 407 2.87 -17.51 36.04
CA THR A 407 3.15 -16.48 37.05
C THR A 407 3.34 -15.11 36.42
N ILE A 408 4.08 -15.02 35.31
CA ILE A 408 4.22 -13.76 34.53
C ILE A 408 2.85 -13.28 34.05
N GLY A 409 2.03 -14.15 33.47
CA GLY A 409 0.68 -13.82 32.99
C GLY A 409 -0.25 -13.34 34.10
N VAL A 410 -0.22 -13.98 35.28
CA VAL A 410 -0.99 -13.58 36.46
C VAL A 410 -0.53 -12.22 36.98
N ILE A 411 0.79 -12.01 37.13
CA ILE A 411 1.33 -10.72 37.57
C ILE A 411 0.91 -9.61 36.60
N PHE A 412 1.07 -9.83 35.29
CA PHE A 412 0.64 -8.88 34.27
C PHE A 412 -0.85 -8.59 34.38
N THR A 413 -1.70 -9.62 34.50
CA THR A 413 -3.16 -9.50 34.61
C THR A 413 -3.56 -8.69 35.84
N VAL A 414 -2.96 -8.96 37.01
CA VAL A 414 -3.25 -8.23 38.25
C VAL A 414 -2.79 -6.77 38.13
N MET A 415 -1.59 -6.54 37.61
CA MET A 415 -1.10 -5.17 37.39
C MET A 415 -2.01 -4.42 36.42
N HIS A 416 -2.38 -5.05 35.30
CA HIS A 416 -3.22 -4.46 34.27
C HIS A 416 -4.67 -4.23 34.73
N ALA A 417 -5.14 -5.02 35.69
CA ALA A 417 -6.42 -4.83 36.36
C ALA A 417 -6.45 -3.56 37.24
N ILE A 418 -5.32 -3.25 37.89
CA ILE A 418 -5.21 -2.16 38.88
C ILE A 418 -4.76 -0.84 38.23
N TYR A 419 -3.81 -0.92 37.31
CA TYR A 419 -3.13 0.24 36.75
C TYR A 419 -3.39 0.38 35.24
N ARG A 420 -3.40 1.63 34.78
CA ARG A 420 -3.59 2.01 33.39
C ARG A 420 -2.23 2.27 32.72
N PHE A 421 -1.70 1.34 31.93
CA PHE A 421 -0.34 1.45 31.40
C PHE A 421 -0.13 0.94 29.95
N THR A 422 -0.94 1.38 29.00
CA THR A 422 -0.88 1.00 27.57
C THR A 422 0.55 0.90 27.01
N THR A 423 1.40 1.89 27.25
CA THR A 423 2.79 1.89 26.76
C THR A 423 3.63 0.73 27.32
N VAL A 424 3.47 0.42 28.62
CA VAL A 424 4.20 -0.69 29.26
C VAL A 424 3.72 -2.03 28.68
N PHE A 425 2.41 -2.17 28.45
CA PHE A 425 1.87 -3.33 27.74
C PHE A 425 2.48 -3.47 26.34
N GLN A 426 2.47 -2.40 25.53
CA GLN A 426 3.00 -2.42 24.16
C GLN A 426 4.47 -2.82 24.11
N VAL A 427 5.30 -2.26 25.00
CA VAL A 427 6.74 -2.60 25.08
C VAL A 427 6.92 -4.05 25.53
N PHE A 428 6.19 -4.49 26.57
CA PHE A 428 6.27 -5.85 27.08
C PHE A 428 5.86 -6.89 26.03
N PHE A 429 4.71 -6.67 25.39
CA PHE A 429 4.22 -7.50 24.29
C PHE A 429 5.21 -7.50 23.11
N GLY A 430 5.74 -6.34 22.73
CA GLY A 430 6.72 -6.20 21.66
C GLY A 430 8.00 -7.00 21.90
N ILE A 431 8.52 -7.01 23.13
CA ILE A 431 9.69 -7.82 23.51
C ILE A 431 9.39 -9.32 23.36
N LEU A 432 8.24 -9.80 23.88
CA LEU A 432 7.85 -11.19 23.75
C LEU A 432 7.63 -11.60 22.29
N ALA A 433 7.00 -10.73 21.49
CA ALA A 433 6.81 -10.94 20.06
C ALA A 433 8.15 -11.05 19.32
N PHE A 434 9.12 -10.18 19.64
CA PHE A 434 10.45 -10.22 19.05
C PHE A 434 11.21 -11.52 19.40
N LEU A 435 11.15 -11.98 20.66
CA LEU A 435 11.74 -13.25 21.07
C LEU A 435 11.12 -14.43 20.33
N GLY A 436 9.78 -14.48 20.25
CA GLY A 436 9.05 -15.53 19.52
C GLY A 436 9.38 -15.53 18.03
N ALA A 437 9.41 -14.37 17.39
CA ALA A 437 9.77 -14.23 15.97
C ALA A 437 11.22 -14.63 15.71
N GLY A 438 12.16 -14.21 16.55
CA GLY A 438 13.57 -14.58 16.45
C GLY A 438 13.75 -16.10 16.49
N ARG A 439 13.07 -16.79 17.42
CA ARG A 439 13.15 -18.25 17.49
C ARG A 439 12.46 -18.96 16.33
N LEU A 440 11.33 -18.44 15.85
CA LEU A 440 10.67 -18.96 14.67
C LEU A 440 11.55 -18.84 13.42
N CYS A 441 12.28 -17.73 13.26
CA CYS A 441 13.27 -17.56 12.18
C CYS A 441 14.38 -18.61 12.23
N MET A 442 14.82 -19.05 13.41
CA MET A 442 15.78 -20.17 13.52
C MET A 442 15.16 -21.49 13.03
N HIS A 443 13.93 -21.82 13.44
CA HIS A 443 13.22 -23.00 12.91
C HIS A 443 13.06 -22.93 11.37
N TYR A 444 12.79 -21.74 10.82
CA TYR A 444 12.73 -21.53 9.38
C TYR A 444 14.03 -21.90 8.64
N THR A 445 15.20 -21.68 9.26
CA THR A 445 16.49 -22.07 8.65
C THR A 445 16.76 -23.57 8.69
N GLU A 446 16.14 -24.28 9.63
CA GLU A 446 16.29 -25.73 9.81
C GLU A 446 15.36 -26.51 8.86
N VAL A 447 14.15 -25.99 8.62
CA VAL A 447 13.14 -26.63 7.76
C VAL A 447 13.54 -26.58 6.29
N ARG A 448 13.49 -27.74 5.62
CA ARG A 448 13.85 -27.85 4.19
C ARG A 448 12.66 -27.79 3.24
N ASP A 449 11.45 -28.12 3.68
CA ASP A 449 10.25 -28.09 2.83
C ASP A 449 9.94 -26.65 2.37
N PRO A 450 9.97 -26.38 1.04
CA PRO A 450 9.65 -25.07 0.49
C PRO A 450 8.26 -24.56 0.86
N ARG A 451 7.27 -25.45 1.03
CA ARG A 451 5.90 -25.07 1.38
C ARG A 451 5.81 -24.63 2.84
N ALA A 452 6.43 -25.38 3.76
CA ALA A 452 6.52 -24.96 5.16
C ALA A 452 7.28 -23.63 5.30
N ARG A 453 8.34 -23.42 4.52
CA ARG A 453 9.04 -22.13 4.43
C ARG A 453 8.16 -21.00 3.88
N ALA A 454 7.22 -21.29 2.97
CA ALA A 454 6.25 -20.30 2.49
C ALA A 454 5.26 -19.87 3.58
N VAL A 455 4.80 -20.82 4.40
CA VAL A 455 3.95 -20.53 5.58
C VAL A 455 4.68 -19.63 6.58
N ALA A 456 5.93 -19.97 6.92
CA ALA A 456 6.75 -19.14 7.81
C ALA A 456 7.01 -17.72 7.25
N ARG A 457 7.27 -17.59 5.95
CA ARG A 457 7.38 -16.27 5.30
C ARG A 457 6.07 -15.50 5.41
N SER A 458 4.93 -16.15 5.19
CA SER A 458 3.61 -15.52 5.32
C SER A 458 3.37 -15.00 6.74
N TYR A 459 3.73 -15.78 7.77
CA TYR A 459 3.71 -15.32 9.16
C TYR A 459 4.54 -14.03 9.36
N VAL A 460 5.82 -14.05 8.98
CA VAL A 460 6.72 -12.90 9.19
C VAL A 460 6.28 -11.67 8.38
N THR A 461 5.98 -11.85 7.09
CA THR A 461 5.57 -10.76 6.20
C THR A 461 4.26 -10.13 6.67
N SER A 462 3.25 -10.91 7.04
CA SER A 462 2.00 -10.38 7.58
C SER A 462 2.22 -9.63 8.90
N THR A 463 3.05 -10.16 9.82
CA THR A 463 3.39 -9.42 11.06
C THR A 463 4.03 -8.07 10.77
N LEU A 464 4.99 -8.01 9.83
CA LEU A 464 5.70 -6.76 9.51
C LEU A 464 4.77 -5.74 8.83
N ILE A 465 3.93 -6.18 7.89
CA ILE A 465 2.96 -5.30 7.23
C ILE A 465 1.95 -4.78 8.24
N GLY A 466 1.41 -5.66 9.09
CA GLY A 466 0.53 -5.26 10.19
C GLY A 466 1.20 -4.19 11.03
N PHE A 467 2.39 -4.46 11.58
CA PHE A 467 3.10 -3.54 12.46
C PHE A 467 3.37 -2.18 11.81
N ALA A 468 3.66 -2.15 10.51
CA ALA A 468 3.78 -0.90 9.76
C ALA A 468 2.47 -0.11 9.78
N PHE A 469 1.32 -0.74 9.50
CA PHE A 469 0.02 -0.09 9.58
C PHE A 469 -0.31 0.42 10.99
N TRP A 470 0.00 -0.36 12.03
CA TRP A 470 -0.18 0.05 13.42
C TRP A 470 0.64 1.29 13.77
N LEU A 471 1.93 1.32 13.39
CA LEU A 471 2.81 2.48 13.62
C LEU A 471 2.30 3.72 12.90
N ILE A 472 1.86 3.56 11.66
CA ILE A 472 1.38 4.68 10.86
C ILE A 472 0.09 5.25 11.47
N ASP A 473 -0.87 4.39 11.85
CA ASP A 473 -2.11 4.82 12.51
C ASP A 473 -1.79 5.58 13.80
N TYR A 474 -0.99 4.97 14.69
CA TYR A 474 -0.64 5.54 15.99
C TYR A 474 0.09 6.90 15.90
N HIS A 475 1.10 7.03 15.04
CA HIS A 475 1.92 8.24 14.98
C HIS A 475 1.40 9.32 14.02
N TYR A 476 0.64 8.95 12.98
CA TYR A 476 0.18 9.87 11.94
C TYR A 476 -1.33 10.07 11.94
N CYS A 477 -1.98 9.77 13.07
CA CYS A 477 -3.41 9.90 13.29
C CYS A 477 -4.03 11.21 12.84
N HIS A 478 -3.39 12.33 13.23
CA HIS A 478 -3.84 13.67 12.90
C HIS A 478 -3.84 13.94 11.39
N THR A 479 -2.99 13.21 10.66
CA THR A 479 -2.91 13.25 9.20
C THR A 479 -3.97 12.35 8.57
N PHE A 480 -4.17 11.15 9.12
CA PHE A 480 -5.15 10.17 8.63
C PHE A 480 -6.58 10.68 8.75
N ARG A 481 -6.94 11.27 9.90
CA ARG A 481 -8.24 11.95 10.09
C ARG A 481 -8.42 13.17 9.16
N GLY A 482 -7.34 13.70 8.59
CA GLY A 482 -7.37 14.81 7.63
C GLY A 482 -7.56 14.39 6.17
N LEU A 483 -7.48 13.09 5.86
CA LEU A 483 -7.74 12.53 4.54
C LEU A 483 -9.26 12.46 4.28
N PRO A 484 -9.71 12.52 3.01
CA PRO A 484 -11.14 12.43 2.68
C PRO A 484 -11.75 11.06 3.02
N ILE A 485 -10.92 10.02 3.03
CA ILE A 485 -11.28 8.68 3.50
C ILE A 485 -10.15 8.28 4.45
N ASN A 486 -10.49 7.97 5.71
CA ASN A 486 -9.52 7.41 6.63
C ASN A 486 -9.11 6.02 6.10
N PRO A 487 -7.81 5.76 5.86
CA PRO A 487 -7.34 4.47 5.35
C PRO A 487 -7.52 3.32 6.35
N GLN A 488 -7.92 3.61 7.60
CA GLN A 488 -8.16 2.65 8.68
C GLN A 488 -6.93 1.77 8.94
N GLY A 489 -5.78 2.41 9.22
CA GLY A 489 -4.53 1.70 9.42
C GLY A 489 -4.63 0.64 10.51
N HIS A 490 -5.30 0.97 11.61
CA HIS A 490 -5.50 0.02 12.70
C HIS A 490 -6.39 -1.18 12.30
N ALA A 491 -7.39 -0.99 11.44
CA ALA A 491 -8.18 -2.10 10.90
C ALA A 491 -7.32 -3.04 10.03
N TRP A 492 -6.41 -2.50 9.22
CA TRP A 492 -5.45 -3.32 8.46
C TRP A 492 -4.49 -4.07 9.38
N TRP A 493 -4.06 -3.48 10.50
CA TRP A 493 -3.30 -4.18 11.53
C TRP A 493 -4.05 -5.45 11.97
N HIS A 494 -5.35 -5.39 12.27
CA HIS A 494 -6.12 -6.58 12.64
C HIS A 494 -6.12 -7.65 11.55
N ILE A 495 -6.33 -7.26 10.29
CA ILE A 495 -6.35 -8.21 9.17
C ILE A 495 -5.02 -8.95 9.06
N PHE A 496 -3.91 -8.22 9.03
CA PHE A 496 -2.59 -8.82 8.87
C PHE A 496 -2.14 -9.62 10.11
N MET A 497 -2.47 -9.15 11.31
CA MET A 497 -2.17 -9.88 12.54
C MET A 497 -3.05 -11.13 12.70
N GLY A 498 -4.28 -11.13 12.20
CA GLY A 498 -5.14 -12.32 12.14
C GLY A 498 -4.56 -13.40 11.22
N ILE A 499 -4.08 -13.01 10.03
CA ILE A 499 -3.40 -13.91 9.09
C ILE A 499 -2.12 -14.47 9.71
N SER A 500 -1.31 -13.62 10.32
CA SER A 500 -0.09 -14.02 11.02
C SER A 500 -0.38 -15.02 12.14
N SER A 501 -1.36 -14.72 12.99
CA SER A 501 -1.75 -15.55 14.14
C SER A 501 -2.30 -16.93 13.72
N TYR A 502 -2.73 -17.08 12.46
CA TYR A 502 -3.04 -18.38 11.88
C TYR A 502 -1.79 -19.13 11.37
N TYR A 503 -0.95 -18.47 10.57
CA TYR A 503 0.19 -19.15 9.95
C TYR A 503 1.32 -19.51 10.90
N GLY A 504 1.53 -18.75 11.98
CA GLY A 504 2.52 -19.07 13.00
C GLY A 504 2.30 -20.49 13.57
N PRO A 505 1.15 -20.77 14.19
CA PRO A 505 0.84 -22.09 14.72
C PRO A 505 0.87 -23.20 13.67
N ILE A 506 0.40 -22.98 12.44
CA ILE A 506 0.52 -23.97 11.34
C ILE A 506 1.99 -24.33 11.08
N PHE A 507 2.87 -23.34 11.01
CA PHE A 507 4.30 -23.59 10.83
C PHE A 507 4.90 -24.36 12.01
N MET A 508 4.57 -23.99 13.25
CA MET A 508 5.08 -24.71 14.43
C MET A 508 4.51 -26.13 14.57
N GLN A 509 3.29 -26.36 14.11
CA GLN A 509 2.72 -27.69 13.99
C GLN A 509 3.51 -28.55 12.98
N TYR A 510 3.92 -27.97 11.84
CA TYR A 510 4.79 -28.64 10.87
C TYR A 510 6.15 -29.00 11.51
N VAL A 511 6.82 -28.03 12.13
CA VAL A 511 8.10 -28.23 12.83
C VAL A 511 7.97 -29.33 13.89
N ARG A 512 6.88 -29.35 14.66
CA ARG A 512 6.65 -30.39 15.67
C ARG A 512 6.49 -31.77 15.05
N MET A 513 5.83 -31.91 13.91
CA MET A 513 5.73 -33.21 13.23
C MET A 513 7.08 -33.70 12.72
N GLU A 514 7.93 -32.82 12.21
CA GLU A 514 9.30 -33.16 11.84
C GLU A 514 10.12 -33.62 13.07
N GLN A 515 10.02 -32.91 14.20
CA GLN A 515 10.68 -33.30 15.46
C GLN A 515 10.22 -34.68 15.95
N LEU A 516 8.93 -35.01 15.80
CA LEU A 516 8.36 -36.32 16.12
C LEU A 516 8.62 -37.39 15.05
N LYS A 517 9.34 -37.04 13.96
CA LYS A 517 9.62 -37.90 12.81
C LYS A 517 8.34 -38.48 12.16
N LYS A 518 7.25 -37.73 12.19
CA LYS A 518 5.98 -38.08 11.53
C LYS A 518 5.91 -37.47 10.13
N LYS A 519 5.25 -38.18 9.21
CA LYS A 519 5.01 -37.68 7.85
C LYS A 519 3.98 -36.54 7.89
N VAL A 520 4.34 -35.42 7.31
CA VAL A 520 3.55 -34.20 7.31
C VAL A 520 3.70 -33.49 5.96
N ARG A 521 2.65 -32.80 5.52
CA ARG A 521 2.72 -31.91 4.36
C ARG A 521 1.84 -30.69 4.52
N ILE A 522 2.24 -29.60 3.87
CA ILE A 522 1.41 -28.41 3.70
C ILE A 522 0.48 -28.59 2.49
N HIS A 523 -0.80 -28.30 2.70
CA HIS A 523 -1.88 -28.46 1.74
C HIS A 523 -2.60 -27.13 1.51
N ASP A 524 -2.78 -26.76 0.24
CA ASP A 524 -3.53 -25.57 -0.14
C ASP A 524 -5.02 -25.89 -0.10
N THR A 525 -5.78 -25.06 0.61
CA THR A 525 -7.24 -25.19 0.69
C THR A 525 -7.92 -24.51 -0.50
N CYS A 526 -9.19 -24.85 -0.75
CA CYS A 526 -10.00 -24.23 -1.81
C CYS A 526 -10.21 -22.71 -1.62
N ILE A 527 -9.95 -22.19 -0.42
CA ILE A 527 -10.08 -20.77 -0.07
C ILE A 527 -8.74 -20.00 -0.15
N GLY A 528 -7.69 -20.61 -0.73
CA GLY A 528 -6.39 -19.95 -0.92
C GLY A 528 -5.54 -19.82 0.34
N ILE A 529 -5.91 -20.49 1.44
CA ILE A 529 -5.14 -20.54 2.69
C ILE A 529 -4.39 -21.87 2.78
N GLN A 530 -3.15 -21.83 3.25
CA GLN A 530 -2.34 -23.04 3.46
C GLN A 530 -2.62 -23.67 4.82
N THR A 531 -2.78 -24.99 4.87
CA THR A 531 -3.02 -25.74 6.11
C THR A 531 -2.12 -26.97 6.20
N ILE A 532 -2.15 -27.65 7.34
CA ILE A 532 -1.35 -28.84 7.61
C ILE A 532 -2.17 -30.13 7.50
N ILE A 533 -1.54 -31.17 6.96
CA ILE A 533 -2.04 -32.55 6.95
C ILE A 533 -0.95 -33.46 7.51
N VAL A 534 -1.31 -34.29 8.49
CA VAL A 534 -0.48 -35.38 8.99
C VAL A 534 -0.92 -36.66 8.28
N ASP A 535 0.03 -37.36 7.66
CA ASP A 535 -0.27 -38.62 6.97
C ASP A 535 -0.33 -39.75 8.01
N ASP A 536 -1.53 -40.27 8.28
CA ASP A 536 -1.70 -41.46 9.11
C ASP A 536 -1.16 -42.69 8.36
N ASN A 537 -0.18 -43.37 8.95
CA ASN A 537 0.22 -44.71 8.52
C ASN A 537 -0.99 -45.65 8.73
N GLY A 538 -1.78 -45.95 7.69
CA GLY A 538 -2.74 -47.05 7.77
C GLY A 538 -3.95 -47.10 6.83
N LEU A 539 -4.16 -46.18 5.88
CA LEU A 539 -5.18 -46.39 4.84
C LEU A 539 -4.63 -45.98 3.47
N ASP A 540 -4.43 -46.99 2.62
CA ASP A 540 -4.17 -46.84 1.19
C ASP A 540 -5.21 -45.90 0.56
N TYR A 541 -4.78 -44.71 0.17
CA TYR A 541 -5.48 -43.98 -0.88
C TYR A 541 -5.11 -44.65 -2.21
N PRO A 542 -6.08 -45.10 -3.02
CA PRO A 542 -5.77 -45.71 -4.30
C PRO A 542 -5.03 -44.69 -5.17
N LYS A 543 -3.79 -45.06 -5.54
CA LYS A 543 -3.08 -44.45 -6.66
C LYS A 543 -3.96 -44.58 -7.89
N ASN A 544 -4.21 -43.44 -8.54
CA ASN A 544 -4.80 -43.23 -9.87
C ASN A 544 -6.23 -42.70 -9.85
N ILE A 545 -6.35 -41.37 -9.96
CA ILE A 545 -7.33 -40.78 -10.87
C ILE A 545 -6.50 -40.09 -11.96
N LYS A 546 -6.38 -40.78 -13.09
CA LYS A 546 -5.94 -40.16 -14.34
C LYS A 546 -6.91 -39.02 -14.65
N GLN A 547 -6.34 -37.89 -15.06
CA GLN A 547 -7.03 -36.82 -15.76
C GLN A 547 -7.91 -37.41 -16.87
N LEU A 548 -9.17 -36.99 -16.88
CA LEU A 548 -10.04 -36.91 -18.03
C LEU A 548 -10.68 -35.53 -18.00
#